data_AF-A8PGG9-F1
#
_entry.id   AF-A8PGG9-F1
#
_cell.length_a   1.000
_cell.length_b   1.000
_cell.length_c   1.000
_cell.angle_alpha   90.00
_cell.angle_beta   90.00
_cell.angle_gamma   90.00
#
_symmetry.space_group_name_H-M   'P 1'
#
loop_
_entity.id
_entity.type
_entity.pdbx_description
1 polymer ?
#
loop_
_entity_poly.entity_id
_entity_poly.type
_entity_poly.pdbx_seq_one_letter_code
_entity_poly.pdbx_strand_id
1 'polypeptide(L)'
;MKPSPTLFAQLRKPSIHFIGKRSLPSTRHAAQPHPYAPPEFQRVFTPAPQGSSASTSSSPSSSSPSSGSDSDVPVYTHFWEAPSKYWKSRVNTLEDREMDAIMSGGASSTW
;
A
#
# COMPACT_ATOMS: atom_id res chain seq x y z
N MET A 1 0.91 29.53 15.45
CA MET A 1 2.26 29.27 14.90
C MET A 1 2.36 27.78 14.61
N LYS A 2 2.37 27.38 13.34
CA LYS A 2 2.43 25.96 12.93
C LYS A 2 3.90 25.58 12.73
N PRO A 3 4.37 24.45 13.27
CA PRO A 3 5.78 24.07 13.15
C PRO A 3 6.11 23.69 11.70
N SER A 4 7.13 24.32 11.14
CA SER A 4 7.66 24.04 9.80
C SER A 4 8.30 22.64 9.74
N PRO A 5 8.02 21.82 8.71
CA PRO A 5 8.67 20.52 8.53
C PRO A 5 10.18 20.63 8.29
N THR A 6 10.69 21.78 7.84
CA THR A 6 12.12 21.98 7.59
C THR A 6 12.97 22.00 8.86
N LEU A 7 12.41 22.45 10.00
CA LEU A 7 13.13 22.45 11.28
C LEU A 7 13.33 21.04 11.84
N PHE A 8 12.44 20.09 11.54
CA PHE A 8 12.58 18.73 12.04
C PHE A 8 13.58 17.87 11.25
N ALA A 9 13.88 18.23 10.00
CA ALA A 9 14.85 17.51 9.18
C ALA A 9 16.29 17.65 9.73
N GLN A 10 16.63 18.79 10.33
CA GLN A 10 17.95 19.01 10.94
C GLN A 10 18.06 18.46 12.36
N LEU A 11 16.94 18.33 13.10
CA LEU A 11 16.94 17.82 14.47
C LEU A 11 16.84 16.29 14.55
N ARG A 12 16.30 15.62 13.54
CA ARG A 12 16.08 14.16 13.55
C ARG A 12 17.13 13.44 12.70
N LYS A 13 18.35 13.35 13.21
CA LYS A 13 19.30 12.35 12.72
C LYS A 13 18.69 10.95 12.95
N PRO A 14 18.51 10.10 11.93
CA PRO A 14 18.01 8.75 12.15
C PRO A 14 19.02 7.99 13.03
N SER A 15 18.54 7.36 14.11
CA SER A 15 19.38 6.55 14.99
C SER A 15 19.87 5.27 14.31
N ILE A 16 19.21 4.86 13.22
CA ILE A 16 19.55 3.68 12.45
C ILE A 16 20.69 4.02 11.48
N HIS A 17 21.87 3.49 11.78
CA HIS A 17 23.04 3.56 10.91
C HIS A 17 23.21 2.18 10.27
N PHE A 18 23.12 2.09 8.94
CA PHE A 18 23.41 0.85 8.25
C PHE A 18 24.92 0.64 8.21
N ILE A 19 25.38 -0.46 8.79
CA ILE A 19 26.79 -0.86 8.73
C ILE A 19 27.06 -1.36 7.30
N GLY A 20 28.01 -0.73 6.60
CA GLY A 20 28.44 -1.14 5.26
C GLY A 20 27.69 -0.48 4.09
N LYS A 21 28.04 -0.89 2.87
CA LYS A 21 27.38 -0.43 1.63
C LYS A 21 26.01 -1.09 1.50
N ARG A 22 24.96 -0.30 1.27
CA ARG A 22 23.61 -0.80 0.96
C ARG A 22 23.65 -1.50 -0.40
N SER A 23 23.88 -2.81 -0.40
CA SER A 23 23.72 -3.66 -1.57
C SER A 23 22.38 -4.36 -1.45
N LEU A 24 21.43 -3.99 -2.30
CA LEU A 24 20.23 -4.81 -2.47
C LEU A 24 20.65 -6.07 -3.22
N PRO A 25 20.28 -7.28 -2.75
CA PRO A 25 20.52 -8.48 -3.52
C PRO A 25 19.87 -8.30 -4.91
N SER A 26 20.68 -8.45 -5.96
CA SER A 26 20.23 -8.29 -7.35
C SER A 26 19.29 -9.42 -7.78
N THR A 27 19.35 -10.55 -7.08
CA THR A 27 18.47 -11.70 -7.30
C THR A 27 17.08 -11.37 -6.76
N ARG A 28 16.06 -11.51 -7.62
CA ARG A 28 14.67 -11.46 -7.19
C ARG A 28 14.43 -12.60 -6.19
N HIS A 29 13.89 -12.27 -5.03
CA HIS A 29 13.45 -13.27 -4.06
C HIS A 29 12.37 -14.15 -4.70
N ALA A 30 12.55 -15.48 -4.67
CA ALA A 30 11.54 -16.41 -5.14
C ALA A 30 10.32 -16.38 -4.21
N ALA A 31 9.10 -16.30 -4.76
CA ALA A 31 7.91 -16.36 -3.92
C ALA A 31 7.85 -17.74 -3.23
N GLN A 32 7.75 -17.77 -1.90
CA GLN A 32 7.73 -18.99 -1.10
C GLN A 32 6.41 -19.06 -0.31
N PRO A 33 5.78 -20.26 -0.21
CA PRO A 33 4.60 -20.41 0.61
C PRO A 33 4.96 -20.25 2.10
N HIS A 34 4.06 -19.64 2.87
CA HIS A 34 4.22 -19.56 4.32
C HIS A 34 4.05 -20.96 4.95
N PRO A 35 4.87 -21.36 5.94
CA PRO A 35 4.84 -22.72 6.50
C PRO A 35 3.50 -23.09 7.16
N TYR A 36 2.75 -22.09 7.64
CA TYR A 36 1.43 -22.28 8.25
C TYR A 36 0.27 -21.91 7.31
N ALA A 37 0.52 -21.73 6.01
CA ALA A 37 -0.57 -21.46 5.07
C ALA A 37 -1.46 -22.71 4.92
N PRO A 38 -2.79 -22.56 4.82
CA PRO A 38 -3.68 -23.65 4.44
C PRO A 38 -3.19 -24.31 3.13
N PRO A 39 -3.39 -25.64 2.97
CA PRO A 39 -2.79 -26.40 1.88
C PRO A 39 -3.22 -25.93 0.49
N GLU A 40 -4.39 -25.30 0.38
CA GLU A 40 -4.91 -24.72 -0.86
C GLU A 40 -4.01 -23.60 -1.39
N PHE A 41 -3.45 -22.76 -0.50
CA PHE A 41 -2.63 -21.62 -0.89
C PHE A 41 -1.18 -21.98 -1.16
N GLN A 42 -0.70 -23.13 -0.68
CA GLN A 42 0.67 -23.58 -0.93
C GLN A 42 0.92 -23.88 -2.41
N ARG A 43 -0.12 -24.33 -3.14
CA ARG A 43 -0.06 -24.70 -4.57
C ARG A 43 0.15 -23.50 -5.51
N VAL A 44 -0.19 -22.29 -5.07
CA VAL A 44 -0.02 -21.07 -5.88
C VAL A 44 1.46 -20.68 -6.01
N PHE A 45 2.29 -21.11 -5.05
CA PHE A 45 3.72 -20.76 -4.99
C PHE A 45 4.64 -21.80 -5.61
N THR A 46 4.12 -22.91 -6.15
CA THR A 46 4.95 -23.88 -6.87
C THR A 46 5.31 -23.31 -8.25
N PRO A 47 6.59 -23.11 -8.58
CA PRO A 47 6.98 -22.58 -9.87
C PRO A 47 6.63 -23.59 -10.97
N ALA A 48 5.62 -23.27 -11.78
CA ALA A 48 5.41 -23.95 -13.05
C ALA A 48 6.65 -23.74 -13.94
N PRO A 49 7.14 -24.76 -14.65
CA PRO A 49 8.33 -24.60 -15.51
C PRO A 49 8.04 -23.59 -16.63
N GLN A 50 8.86 -22.52 -16.65
CA GLN A 50 9.17 -21.62 -17.76
C GLN A 50 8.12 -21.47 -18.87
N GLY A 51 7.37 -20.36 -18.87
CA GLY A 51 6.60 -19.99 -20.08
C GLY A 51 5.61 -18.84 -20.02
N SER A 52 5.38 -18.17 -18.89
CA SER A 52 4.40 -17.08 -18.81
C SER A 52 5.05 -15.78 -18.34
N SER A 53 5.63 -15.07 -19.31
CA SER A 53 5.61 -13.62 -19.32
C SER A 53 4.14 -13.19 -19.33
N ALA A 54 3.58 -12.84 -18.17
CA ALA A 54 2.30 -12.17 -18.09
C ALA A 54 2.39 -11.05 -17.06
N SER A 55 2.85 -9.91 -17.54
CA SER A 55 2.46 -8.62 -17.01
C SER A 55 0.94 -8.52 -17.10
N THR A 56 0.23 -8.67 -15.98
CA THR A 56 -1.18 -8.27 -15.92
C THR A 56 -1.53 -7.92 -14.48
N SER A 57 -1.62 -6.61 -14.25
CA SER A 57 -2.68 -5.95 -13.48
C SER A 57 -3.31 -6.75 -12.34
N SER A 58 -3.08 -6.25 -11.13
CA SER A 58 -3.99 -6.37 -10.00
C SER A 58 -5.46 -6.29 -10.46
N SER A 59 -6.18 -7.38 -10.33
CA SER A 59 -7.65 -7.41 -10.24
C SER A 59 -7.99 -8.47 -9.19
N PRO A 60 -8.83 -8.14 -8.20
CA PRO A 60 -9.12 -9.04 -7.10
C PRO A 60 -9.96 -10.22 -7.61
N SER A 61 -9.52 -11.42 -7.26
CA SER A 61 -10.29 -12.65 -7.37
C SER A 61 -11.62 -12.48 -6.63
N SER A 62 -12.73 -12.60 -7.37
CA SER A 62 -14.07 -12.74 -6.82
C SER A 62 -14.11 -13.96 -5.89
N SER A 63 -14.36 -13.72 -4.61
CA SER A 63 -14.57 -14.74 -3.60
C SER A 63 -15.89 -15.47 -3.86
N SER A 64 -15.83 -16.80 -3.77
CA SER A 64 -16.96 -17.71 -3.76
C SER A 64 -17.97 -17.36 -2.65
N PRO A 65 -19.28 -17.66 -2.82
CA PRO A 65 -20.27 -17.33 -1.80
C PRO A 65 -20.15 -18.33 -0.65
N SER A 66 -19.69 -17.86 0.51
CA SER A 66 -19.90 -18.59 1.76
C SER A 66 -21.26 -18.20 2.30
N SER A 67 -22.18 -19.15 2.21
CA SER A 67 -23.46 -19.14 2.89
C SER A 67 -23.25 -19.14 4.41
N GLY A 68 -23.89 -18.21 5.11
CA GLY A 68 -24.15 -18.35 6.55
C GLY A 68 -23.73 -17.16 7.43
N SER A 69 -24.56 -16.12 7.48
CA SER A 69 -25.25 -15.71 8.72
C SER A 69 -26.04 -14.43 8.44
N ASP A 70 -27.31 -14.48 8.84
CA ASP A 70 -28.30 -13.42 8.77
C ASP A 70 -27.81 -12.18 9.52
N SER A 71 -27.22 -11.25 8.78
CA SER A 71 -27.07 -9.86 9.19
C SER A 71 -27.13 -9.04 7.92
N ASP A 72 -28.07 -8.10 7.86
CA ASP A 72 -28.30 -7.17 6.75
C ASP A 72 -27.15 -6.15 6.68
N VAL A 73 -25.94 -6.66 6.48
CA VAL A 73 -24.71 -5.89 6.38
C VAL A 73 -24.45 -5.68 4.89
N PRO A 74 -24.58 -4.44 4.38
CA PRO A 74 -24.35 -4.17 2.98
C PRO A 74 -22.88 -4.44 2.63
N VAL A 75 -22.65 -5.41 1.74
CA VAL A 75 -21.33 -5.70 1.16
C VAL A 75 -21.18 -4.83 -0.09
N TYR A 76 -20.21 -3.91 -0.06
CA TYR A 76 -19.91 -3.00 -1.18
C TYR A 76 -18.84 -3.59 -2.09
N THR A 77 -18.97 -3.37 -3.41
CA THR A 77 -18.01 -3.89 -4.40
C THR A 77 -16.80 -2.99 -4.53
N HIS A 78 -17.02 -1.68 -4.42
CA HIS A 78 -15.97 -0.68 -4.43
C HIS A 78 -15.94 0.11 -3.13
N PHE A 79 -14.74 0.47 -2.68
CA PHE A 79 -14.53 1.22 -1.43
C PHE A 79 -15.33 2.54 -1.38
N TRP A 80 -15.47 3.24 -2.52
CA TRP A 80 -16.19 4.51 -2.62
C TRP A 80 -17.73 4.36 -2.63
N GLU A 81 -18.26 3.15 -2.78
CA GLU A 81 -19.70 2.86 -2.68
C GLU A 81 -20.17 2.82 -1.22
N ALA A 82 -19.24 2.65 -0.28
CA ALA A 82 -19.55 2.70 1.14
C ALA A 82 -20.03 4.10 1.55
N PRO A 83 -20.87 4.21 2.60
CA PRO A 83 -21.31 5.48 3.13
C PRO A 83 -20.16 6.45 3.38
N SER A 84 -20.36 7.72 3.03
CA SER A 84 -19.33 8.76 3.04
C SER A 84 -18.59 8.91 4.37
N LYS A 85 -19.23 8.57 5.49
CA LYS A 85 -18.59 8.56 6.82
C LYS A 85 -17.38 7.63 6.93
N TYR A 86 -17.30 6.59 6.11
CA TYR A 86 -16.22 5.59 6.17
C TYR A 86 -15.02 5.94 5.29
N TRP A 87 -15.20 6.78 4.26
CA TRP A 87 -14.12 7.12 3.33
C TRP A 87 -13.79 8.62 3.26
N LYS A 88 -14.75 9.50 3.56
CA LYS A 88 -14.52 10.94 3.75
C LYS A 88 -14.15 11.22 5.20
N SER A 89 -12.92 10.88 5.59
CA SER A 89 -12.38 11.32 6.88
C SER A 89 -12.32 12.86 6.91
N ARG A 90 -12.67 13.47 8.04
CA ARG A 90 -12.55 14.93 8.25
C ARG A 90 -11.12 15.46 8.05
N VAL A 91 -10.12 14.57 8.10
CA VAL A 91 -8.70 14.92 7.93
C VAL A 91 -8.22 14.73 6.47
N ASN A 92 -9.07 14.17 5.59
CA ASN A 92 -8.72 13.92 4.18
C ASN A 92 -9.09 15.09 3.25
N THR A 93 -9.51 16.24 3.78
CA THR A 93 -9.66 17.46 2.98
C THR A 93 -8.32 18.17 2.93
N LEU A 94 -7.59 18.01 1.82
CA LEU A 94 -6.39 18.79 1.56
C LEU A 94 -6.80 20.23 1.21
N GLU A 95 -6.18 21.21 1.85
CA GLU A 95 -6.33 22.62 1.44
C GLU A 95 -5.65 22.82 0.07
N ASP A 96 -6.12 23.79 -0.74
CA ASP A 96 -5.56 24.04 -2.08
C ASP A 96 -4.04 24.30 -2.03
N ARG A 97 -3.56 24.96 -0.97
CA ARG A 97 -2.13 25.20 -0.75
C ARG A 97 -1.34 23.91 -0.51
N GLU A 98 -1.95 22.92 0.14
CA GLU A 98 -1.34 21.61 0.36
C GLU A 98 -1.32 20.81 -0.95
N MET A 99 -2.39 20.89 -1.73
CA MET A 99 -2.44 20.27 -3.07
C MET A 99 -1.37 20.87 -3.99
N ASP A 100 -1.21 22.20 -4.00
CA ASP A 100 -0.16 22.88 -4.77
C ASP A 100 1.24 22.48 -4.32
N ALA A 101 1.48 22.36 -3.01
CA ALA A 101 2.76 21.92 -2.49
C ALA A 101 3.08 20.46 -2.89
N ILE A 102 2.08 19.58 -2.89
CA ILE A 102 2.21 18.17 -3.31
C ILE A 102 2.46 18.09 -4.82
N MET A 103 1.64 18.75 -5.64
CA MET A 103 1.76 18.74 -7.10
C MET A 103 3.06 19.37 -7.57
N SER A 104 3.53 20.40 -6.88
CA SER A 104 4.81 21.02 -7.16
C SER A 104 6.01 20.22 -6.62
N GLY A 105 5.79 19.11 -5.90
CA GLY A 105 6.88 18.33 -5.29
C GLY A 105 7.67 19.11 -4.23
N GLY A 106 7.06 20.13 -3.61
CA GLY A 106 7.71 21.03 -2.67
C GLY A 106 8.68 22.05 -3.29
N ALA A 107 8.75 22.14 -4.63
CA ALA A 107 9.74 22.95 -5.33
C ALA A 107 9.30 24.39 -5.66
N SER A 108 7.99 24.69 -5.77
CA SER A 108 7.49 26.03 -6.14
C SER A 108 7.44 27.03 -4.97
N SER A 109 7.78 26.61 -3.75
CA SER A 109 8.02 27.52 -2.63
C SER A 109 9.42 28.13 -2.74
N THR A 110 9.70 28.80 -3.85
CA THR A 110 10.79 29.78 -3.97
C THR A 110 10.30 31.10 -3.38
N TRP A 111 11.13 31.70 -2.53
CA TRP A 111 10.92 33.00 -1.89
C TRP A 111 11.04 34.14 -2.90
#